data_AF-A0A2D5FGN3-F1
#
_entry.id   AF-A0A2D5FGN3-F1
#
_cell.length_a   1.000
_cell.length_b   1.000
_cell.length_c   1.000
_cell.angle_alpha   90.00
_cell.angle_beta   90.00
_cell.angle_gamma   90.00
#
_symmetry.space_group_name_H-M   'P 1'
#
loop_
_entity.id
_entity.type
_entity.pdbx_description
1 polymer ?
#
loop_
_entity_poly.entity_id
_entity_poly.type
_entity_poly.pdbx_seq_one_letter_code
_entity_poly.pdbx_strand_id
1 'polypeptide(L)'
;MTDQPKDAFTFWGNFNKNRDKDGHYWAKMEIPLSEIASLVTWAKNAERCQNQKGEDCVQLRANLMPRTSSAGNEYLLMAMSDAKPKVDDAPF
;
A
#
# COMPACT_ATOMS: atom_id res chain seq x y z
N MET A 1 6.45 -23.82 -4.33
CA MET A 1 6.03 -22.49 -3.85
C MET A 1 4.78 -22.14 -4.61
N THR A 2 3.66 -21.92 -3.94
CA THR A 2 2.42 -21.47 -4.57
C THR A 2 2.70 -20.09 -5.18
N ASP A 3 2.69 -19.99 -6.51
CA ASP A 3 2.82 -18.73 -7.24
C ASP A 3 1.64 -17.83 -6.85
N GLN A 4 1.85 -16.99 -5.84
CA GLN A 4 0.88 -15.95 -5.53
C GLN A 4 0.77 -15.02 -6.75
N PRO A 5 -0.45 -14.66 -7.17
CA PRO A 5 -0.61 -13.78 -8.33
C PRO A 5 0.14 -12.48 -8.08
N LYS A 6 1.03 -12.14 -9.02
CA LYS A 6 1.83 -10.93 -8.96
C LYS A 6 0.93 -9.70 -8.79
N ASP A 7 1.38 -8.77 -7.97
CA ASP A 7 0.74 -7.46 -7.81
C ASP A 7 0.75 -6.68 -9.13
N ALA A 8 -0.37 -6.02 -9.43
CA ALA A 8 -0.50 -5.18 -10.62
C ALA A 8 0.45 -3.98 -10.53
N PHE A 9 0.65 -3.48 -9.32
CA PHE A 9 1.65 -2.48 -8.97
C PHE A 9 2.07 -2.65 -7.50
N THR A 10 3.22 -2.09 -7.12
CA THR A 10 3.63 -2.03 -5.72
C THR A 10 4.31 -0.71 -5.41
N PHE A 11 3.78 0.02 -4.43
CA PHE A 11 4.39 1.22 -3.88
C PHE A 11 5.05 0.91 -2.55
N TRP A 12 6.29 1.39 -2.41
CA TRP A 12 7.05 1.28 -1.17
C TRP A 12 7.26 2.66 -0.57
N GLY A 13 7.17 2.75 0.75
CA GLY A 13 7.37 4.00 1.47
C GLY A 13 8.01 3.81 2.84
N ASN A 14 8.97 4.66 3.18
CA ASN A 14 9.54 4.71 4.51
C ASN A 14 8.92 5.88 5.29
N PHE A 15 8.29 5.55 6.40
CA PHE A 15 7.63 6.49 7.30
C PHE A 15 8.50 6.66 8.54
N ASN A 16 9.21 7.77 8.61
CA ASN A 16 10.09 8.11 9.72
C ASN A 16 9.30 8.81 10.81
N LYS A 17 9.64 8.57 12.08
CA LYS A 17 9.04 9.31 13.20
C LYS A 17 9.29 10.82 13.02
N ASN A 18 8.25 11.61 13.22
CA ASN A 18 8.35 13.06 13.29
C ASN A 18 9.02 13.44 14.62
N ARG A 19 10.05 14.30 14.55
CA ARG A 19 10.78 14.75 15.73
C ARG A 19 10.00 15.78 16.55
N ASP A 20 9.15 16.55 15.90
CA ASP A 20 8.48 17.72 16.49
C ASP A 20 7.06 17.39 16.98
N LYS A 21 6.51 16.22 16.60
CA LYS A 21 5.13 15.85 16.92
C LYS A 21 5.02 14.36 17.24
N ASP A 22 4.72 14.05 18.50
CA ASP A 22 4.60 12.68 18.97
C ASP A 22 3.47 11.91 18.25
N GLY A 23 3.69 10.62 18.03
CA GLY A 23 2.78 9.74 17.28
C GLY A 23 2.67 10.02 15.77
N HIS A 24 3.38 11.01 15.23
CA HIS A 24 3.33 11.34 13.81
C HIS A 24 4.52 10.75 13.04
N TYR A 25 4.26 10.43 11.78
CA TYR A 25 5.27 9.97 10.84
C TYR A 25 5.28 10.85 9.60
N TRP A 26 6.45 11.01 8.99
CA TRP A 26 6.60 11.66 7.69
C TRP A 26 7.27 10.70 6.71
N ALA A 27 6.88 10.80 5.44
CA ALA A 27 7.45 10.00 4.38
C ALA A 27 7.76 10.89 3.17
N LYS A 28 8.88 10.61 2.53
CA LYS A 28 9.16 11.04 1.16
C LYS A 28 9.32 9.77 0.34
N MET A 29 8.47 9.58 -0.65
CA MET A 29 8.43 8.35 -1.45
C MET A 29 8.87 8.65 -2.88
N GLU A 30 9.67 7.76 -3.43
CA GLU A 30 10.08 7.78 -4.83
C GLU A 30 9.31 6.65 -5.53
N ILE A 31 8.28 7.03 -6.28
CA ILE A 31 7.42 6.07 -6.98
C ILE A 31 7.81 6.04 -8.46
N PRO A 32 8.20 4.88 -9.01
CA PRO A 32 8.46 4.76 -10.44
C PRO A 32 7.23 5.13 -11.27
N LEU A 33 7.43 5.89 -12.35
CA LEU A 33 6.33 6.26 -13.26
C LEU A 33 5.63 5.04 -13.87
N SER A 34 6.34 3.93 -14.06
CA SER A 34 5.77 2.66 -14.53
C SER A 34 4.73 2.11 -13.56
N GLU A 35 4.97 2.19 -12.25
CA GLU A 35 4.04 1.72 -11.22
C GLU A 35 2.79 2.61 -11.17
N ILE A 36 2.94 3.93 -11.41
CA ILE A 36 1.81 4.86 -11.56
C ILE A 36 0.97 4.50 -12.79
N ALA A 37 1.61 4.20 -13.92
CA ALA A 37 0.90 3.78 -15.14
C ALA A 37 0.14 2.45 -14.92
N SER A 38 0.75 1.51 -14.20
CA SER A 38 0.10 0.26 -13.80
C SER A 38 -1.12 0.49 -12.90
N LEU A 39 -1.02 1.38 -11.89
CA LEU A 39 -2.15 1.78 -11.05
C LEU A 39 -3.30 2.32 -11.90
N VAL A 40 -3.04 3.28 -12.79
CA VAL A 40 -4.07 3.89 -13.65
C VAL A 40 -4.73 2.86 -14.55
N THR A 41 -3.94 1.91 -15.07
CA THR A 41 -4.44 0.85 -15.95
C THR A 41 -5.31 -0.13 -15.18
N TRP A 42 -4.84 -0.60 -14.02
CA TRP A 42 -5.59 -1.48 -13.13
C TRP A 42 -6.90 -0.83 -12.65
N ALA A 43 -6.85 0.44 -12.26
CA ALA A 43 -8.00 1.17 -11.73
C ALA A 43 -9.15 1.34 -12.74
N LYS A 44 -8.94 1.10 -14.04
CA LYS A 44 -10.02 1.12 -15.04
C LYS A 44 -11.00 -0.05 -14.86
N ASN A 45 -10.50 -1.20 -14.42
CA ASN A 45 -11.26 -2.44 -14.31
C ASN A 45 -11.45 -2.91 -12.87
N ALA A 46 -10.86 -2.22 -11.89
CA ALA A 46 -11.02 -2.53 -10.48
C ALA A 46 -12.47 -2.32 -10.00
N GLU A 47 -12.88 -3.13 -9.02
CA GLU A 47 -14.18 -2.98 -8.36
C GLU A 47 -14.27 -1.62 -7.65
N ARG A 48 -15.41 -0.95 -7.82
CA ARG A 48 -15.68 0.36 -7.27
C ARG A 48 -16.26 0.25 -5.86
N CYS A 49 -15.89 1.18 -4.99
CA CYS A 49 -16.50 1.35 -3.68
C CYS A 49 -16.73 2.84 -3.41
N GLN A 50 -17.59 3.16 -2.44
CA GLN A 50 -17.74 4.53 -1.96
C GLN A 50 -17.00 4.73 -0.64
N ASN A 51 -16.34 5.87 -0.49
CA ASN A 51 -15.76 6.26 0.80
C ASN A 51 -16.82 6.87 1.74
N GLN A 52 -16.40 7.28 2.94
CA GLN A 52 -17.31 7.88 3.94
C GLN A 52 -17.97 9.20 3.49
N LYS A 53 -17.45 9.83 2.45
CA LYS A 53 -17.99 11.06 1.84
C LYS A 53 -18.87 10.76 0.61
N GLY A 54 -19.05 9.50 0.24
CA GLY A 54 -19.80 9.07 -0.94
C GLY A 54 -19.04 9.18 -2.27
N GLU A 55 -17.72 9.41 -2.24
CA GLU A 55 -16.91 9.56 -3.46
C GLU A 55 -16.55 8.20 -4.04
N ASP A 56 -16.56 8.09 -5.38
CA ASP A 56 -16.17 6.87 -6.10
C ASP A 56 -14.67 6.58 -5.92
N CYS A 57 -14.37 5.36 -5.49
CA CYS A 57 -13.05 4.92 -5.06
C CYS A 57 -12.76 3.49 -5.52
N VAL A 58 -11.50 3.09 -5.38
CA VAL A 58 -11.05 1.70 -5.47
C VAL A 58 -10.37 1.34 -4.15
N GLN A 59 -10.42 0.06 -3.77
CA GLN A 59 -9.72 -0.42 -2.58
C GLN A 59 -8.28 -0.79 -2.89
N LEU A 60 -7.35 -0.38 -2.04
CA LEU A 60 -5.95 -0.78 -2.08
C LEU A 60 -5.61 -1.58 -0.83
N ARG A 61 -4.62 -2.47 -0.92
CA ARG A 61 -4.06 -3.16 0.24
C ARG A 61 -2.79 -2.45 0.66
N ALA A 62 -2.65 -2.20 1.96
CA ALA A 62 -1.40 -1.68 2.53
C ALA A 62 -0.96 -2.53 3.73
N ASN A 63 0.34 -2.71 3.86
CA ASN A 63 0.99 -3.34 5.02
C ASN A 63 2.04 -2.40 5.59
N LEU A 64 1.96 -2.11 6.88
CA LEU A 64 2.94 -1.29 7.62
C LEU A 64 3.75 -2.18 8.55
N MET A 65 5.07 -2.18 8.36
CA MET A 65 6.00 -3.04 9.06
C MET A 65 6.98 -2.19 9.88
N PRO A 66 7.03 -2.36 11.21
CA PRO A 66 8.08 -1.76 12.01
C PRO A 66 9.47 -2.26 11.60
N ARG A 67 10.41 -1.32 11.47
CA ARG A 67 11.80 -1.57 11.09
C ARG A 67 12.73 -0.64 11.86
N THR A 68 13.98 -1.07 11.98
CA THR A 68 15.08 -0.28 12.55
C THR A 68 16.13 -0.13 11.48
N SER A 69 16.52 1.11 11.17
CA SER A 69 17.58 1.40 10.21
C SER A 69 18.95 1.02 10.79
N SER A 70 19.98 0.92 9.95
CA SER A 70 21.35 0.65 10.40
C SER A 70 21.90 1.69 11.38
N ALA A 71 21.35 2.92 11.37
CA ALA A 71 21.68 3.99 12.30
C ALA A 71 20.88 3.93 13.61
N GLY A 72 20.06 2.90 13.84
CA GLY A 72 19.24 2.73 15.04
C GLY A 72 17.91 3.47 15.04
N ASN A 73 17.58 4.24 13.99
CA ASN A 73 16.30 4.94 13.92
C ASN A 73 15.16 3.97 13.59
N GLU A 74 14.11 4.00 14.40
CA GLU A 74 12.86 3.28 14.14
C GLU A 74 12.00 3.98 13.09
N TYR A 75 11.44 3.20 12.17
CA TYR A 75 10.56 3.68 11.11
C TYR A 75 9.53 2.59 10.74
N LEU A 76 8.48 2.99 10.02
CA LEU A 76 7.53 2.04 9.44
C LEU A 76 7.80 1.92 7.94
N LEU A 77 7.99 0.70 7.46
CA LEU A 77 8.05 0.38 6.04
C LEU A 77 6.63 0.04 5.56
N MET A 78 6.14 0.78 4.57
CA MET A 78 4.88 0.52 3.90
C MET A 78 5.11 -0.25 2.60
N ALA A 79 4.30 -1.28 2.38
CA ALA A 79 4.06 -1.86 1.07
C ALA A 79 2.58 -1.65 0.72
N MET A 80 2.28 -1.05 -0.43
CA MET A 80 0.91 -0.84 -0.91
C MET A 80 0.74 -1.39 -2.32
N SER A 81 -0.37 -2.10 -2.58
CA SER A 81 -0.64 -2.79 -3.84
C SER A 81 -2.13 -2.77 -4.17
N ASP A 82 -2.48 -3.35 -5.32
CA ASP A 82 -3.87 -3.67 -5.65
C ASP A 82 -4.52 -4.52 -4.56
N ALA A 83 -5.80 -4.25 -4.29
CA ALA A 83 -6.60 -5.17 -3.51
C ALA A 83 -6.83 -6.44 -4.34
N LYS A 84 -6.41 -7.58 -3.79
CA LYS A 84 -6.78 -8.87 -4.36
C LYS A 84 -8.27 -9.10 -4.11
N PRO A 85 -9.00 -9.73 -5.05
CA PRO A 85 -10.33 -10.22 -4.77
C PRO A 85 -10.31 -11.02 -3.48
N LYS A 86 -11.33 -10.87 -2.63
CA LYS A 86 -11.53 -11.83 -1.55
C LYS A 86 -11.67 -13.19 -2.21
N VAL A 87 -10.71 -14.08 -1.98
CA VAL A 87 -10.96 -15.50 -2.20
C VAL A 87 -11.98 -15.82 -1.13
N ASP A 88 -13.24 -15.99 -1.51
CA ASP A 88 -14.27 -16.45 -0.58
C ASP A 88 -13.69 -17.66 0.16
N ASP A 89 -13.73 -17.60 1.49
CA ASP A 89 -13.37 -18.71 2.38
C ASP A 89 -14.16 -19.94 1.92
N ALA A 90 -13.54 -20.77 1.07
CA ALA A 90 -14.00 -22.12 0.86
C ALA A 90 -13.87 -22.80 2.22
N PRO A 91 -14.96 -23.35 2.78
CA PRO A 91 -14.90 -23.97 4.09
C PRO A 91 -13.91 -25.13 4.02
N PHE A 92 -12.83 -25.01 4.79
CA PHE A 92 -12.03 -26.17 5.19
C PHE A 92 -12.82 -26.97 6.22
#